data_AF-A0AAU9EHS9-F1
#
_entry.id   AF-A0AAU9EHS9-F1
#
_cell.length_a   1.000
_cell.length_b   1.000
_cell.length_c   1.000
_cell.angle_alpha   90.00
_cell.angle_beta   90.00
_cell.angle_gamma   90.00
#
_symmetry.space_group_name_H-M   'P 1'
#
loop_
_entity.id
_entity.type
_entity.pdbx_description
1 polymer ?
#
loop_
_entity_poly.entity_id
_entity_poly.type
_entity_poly.pdbx_seq_one_letter_code
_entity_poly.pdbx_strand_id
1 'polypeptide(L)'
;MQITVKLAGPLRKQVEGLVGGEKTLELAQGTTVSQAIEELGLTGKVRMLMLNGRPLQKDAPMMNGDRLMLLPPSLAYNMYVATNFLAPSVREDINKKS
;
A
#
# COMPACT_ATOMS: atom_id res chain seq x y z
N MET A 1 9.54 -4.34 15.21
CA MET A 1 9.71 -3.16 14.33
C MET A 1 8.34 -2.57 14.15
N GLN A 2 8.24 -1.28 14.33
CA GLN A 2 6.98 -0.58 14.32
C GLN A 2 6.72 -0.02 12.93
N ILE A 3 5.57 -0.33 12.34
CA ILE A 3 5.13 0.27 11.07
C ILE A 3 3.74 0.87 11.23
N THR A 4 3.39 1.82 10.37
CA THR A 4 2.03 2.37 10.29
C THR A 4 1.33 1.84 9.05
N VAL A 5 0.18 1.19 9.24
CA VAL A 5 -0.68 0.74 8.14
C VAL A 5 -1.88 1.65 8.01
N LYS A 6 -2.14 2.14 6.79
CA LYS A 6 -3.31 2.94 6.43
C LYS A 6 -4.23 2.15 5.53
N LEU A 7 -5.48 2.00 5.95
CA LEU A 7 -6.51 1.28 5.19
C LEU A 7 -7.43 2.25 4.47
N ALA A 8 -7.69 1.98 3.19
CA ALA A 8 -8.65 2.73 2.38
C ALA A 8 -10.00 2.01 2.27
N GLY A 9 -11.07 2.81 2.22
CA GLY A 9 -12.43 2.35 1.90
C GLY A 9 -12.89 1.16 2.75
N PRO A 10 -13.48 0.10 2.14
CA PRO A 10 -14.06 -1.03 2.87
C PRO A 10 -13.06 -1.85 3.69
N LEU A 11 -11.74 -1.73 3.46
CA LEU A 11 -10.74 -2.43 4.28
C LEU A 11 -10.76 -1.96 5.74
N ARG A 12 -11.18 -0.70 5.99
CA ARG A 12 -11.30 -0.16 7.36
C ARG A 12 -12.31 -0.90 8.24
N LYS A 13 -13.26 -1.61 7.63
CA LYS A 13 -14.28 -2.37 8.38
C LYS A 13 -13.81 -3.78 8.73
N GLN A 14 -12.64 -4.19 8.24
CA GLN A 14 -12.14 -5.57 8.34
C GLN A 14 -11.01 -5.72 9.34
N VAL A 15 -10.50 -4.61 9.87
CA VAL A 15 -9.39 -4.60 10.83
C VAL A 15 -9.83 -3.80 12.04
N GLU A 16 -9.74 -4.42 13.20
CA GLU A 16 -10.05 -3.77 14.48
C GLU A 16 -8.88 -2.91 14.97
N GLY A 17 -9.18 -1.94 15.84
CA GLY A 17 -8.18 -1.07 16.47
C GLY A 17 -7.62 0.01 15.54
N LEU A 18 -8.34 0.39 14.49
CA LEU A 18 -7.98 1.51 13.63
C LEU A 18 -8.33 2.84 14.31
N VAL A 19 -7.42 3.81 14.22
CA VAL A 19 -7.64 5.21 14.59
C VAL A 19 -7.52 6.05 13.32
N GLY A 20 -8.60 6.71 12.90
CA GLY A 20 -8.61 7.48 11.64
C GLY A 20 -8.38 6.65 10.36
N GLY A 21 -8.54 5.32 10.45
CA GLY A 21 -8.21 4.39 9.36
C GLY A 21 -6.73 4.01 9.28
N GLU A 22 -5.95 4.34 10.31
CA GLU A 22 -4.56 3.92 10.48
C GLU A 22 -4.43 2.99 11.69
N LYS A 23 -3.47 2.06 11.63
CA LYS A 23 -3.13 1.15 12.73
C LYS A 23 -1.62 0.96 12.76
N THR A 24 -1.04 1.01 13.95
CA THR A 24 0.36 0.67 14.17
C THR A 24 0.49 -0.84 14.37
N LEU A 25 1.46 -1.46 13.70
CA LEU A 25 1.80 -2.87 13.86
C LEU A 25 3.22 -3.03 14.39
N GLU A 26 3.39 -3.98 15.31
CA GLU A 26 4.70 -4.44 15.75
C GLU A 26 5.01 -5.76 15.06
N LEU A 27 5.95 -5.74 14.12
CA LEU A 27 6.34 -6.89 13.29
C LEU A 27 7.77 -7.34 13.60
N ALA A 28 8.14 -8.56 13.22
CA ALA A 28 9.54 -8.97 13.22
C ALA A 28 10.37 -8.10 12.25
N GLN A 29 11.66 -7.92 12.53
CA GLN A 29 12.52 -7.15 11.64
C GLN A 29 12.69 -7.88 10.30
N GLY A 30 12.55 -7.14 9.20
CA GLY A 30 12.64 -7.71 7.85
C GLY A 30 11.36 -8.43 7.39
N THR A 31 10.27 -8.38 8.16
CA THR A 31 8.96 -8.85 7.70
C THR A 31 8.60 -8.18 6.38
N THR A 32 8.15 -8.99 5.43
CA THR A 32 7.74 -8.54 4.09
C THR A 32 6.36 -7.91 4.11
N VAL A 33 6.06 -7.12 3.08
CA VAL A 33 4.73 -6.53 2.91
C VAL A 33 3.65 -7.62 2.82
N SER A 34 3.91 -8.72 2.13
CA SER A 34 2.96 -9.84 2.02
C SER A 34 2.64 -10.48 3.37
N GLN A 35 3.66 -10.69 4.21
CA GLN A 35 3.47 -11.22 5.57
C GLN A 35 2.66 -10.27 6.46
N ALA A 36 2.86 -8.96 6.34
CA ALA A 36 2.06 -7.99 7.10
C ALA A 36 0.59 -7.93 6.65
N ILE A 37 0.31 -8.17 5.36
CA ILE A 37 -1.06 -8.29 4.85
C ILE A 37 -1.74 -9.55 5.40
N GLU A 38 -0.98 -10.64 5.51
CA GLU A 38 -1.44 -11.91 6.10
C GLU A 38 -1.77 -11.73 7.59
N GLU A 39 -0.91 -11.07 8.37
CA GLU A 39 -1.13 -10.78 9.78
C GLU A 39 -2.38 -9.91 10.02
N LEU A 40 -2.71 -9.05 9.06
CA LEU A 40 -3.93 -8.25 9.08
C LEU A 40 -5.19 -9.01 8.64
N GLY A 41 -5.09 -10.27 8.19
CA GLY A 41 -6.22 -11.04 7.66
C GLY A 41 -6.79 -10.48 6.35
N LEU A 42 -5.94 -9.79 5.58
CA LEU A 42 -6.33 -9.09 4.35
C LEU A 42 -5.86 -9.78 3.06
N THR A 43 -5.35 -11.00 3.15
CA THR A 43 -4.92 -11.81 2.00
C THR A 43 -6.02 -11.90 0.95
N GLY A 44 -5.67 -11.60 -0.32
CA GLY A 44 -6.60 -11.60 -1.45
C GLY A 44 -7.55 -10.39 -1.53
N LYS A 45 -7.55 -9.50 -0.53
CA LYS A 45 -8.44 -8.33 -0.46
C LYS A 45 -7.76 -7.02 -0.83
N VAL A 46 -6.44 -7.03 -0.97
CA VAL A 46 -5.62 -5.88 -1.34
C VAL A 46 -5.15 -6.02 -2.77
N ARG A 47 -5.29 -4.96 -3.57
CA ARG A 47 -4.84 -4.95 -4.98
C ARG A 47 -3.72 -3.97 -5.24
N MET A 48 -3.57 -2.95 -4.39
CA MET A 48 -2.53 -1.94 -4.53
C MET A 48 -1.94 -1.59 -3.18
N LEU A 49 -0.64 -1.40 -3.19
CA LEU A 49 0.20 -1.17 -2.03
C LEU A 49 1.03 0.08 -2.31
N MET A 50 1.02 1.05 -1.39
CA MET A 50 2.07 2.06 -1.35
C MET A 50 2.92 1.85 -0.12
N LEU A 51 4.23 1.81 -0.30
CA LEU A 51 5.19 1.84 0.80
C LEU A 51 5.87 3.21 0.78
N ASN A 52 5.77 3.94 1.88
CA ASN A 52 6.34 5.30 2.02
C ASN A 52 5.92 6.25 0.88
N GLY A 53 4.64 6.17 0.49
CA GLY A 53 4.05 7.01 -0.56
C GLY A 53 4.42 6.61 -2.00
N ARG A 54 5.15 5.51 -2.20
CA ARG A 54 5.54 5.02 -3.53
C ARG A 54 4.80 3.72 -3.85
N PRO A 55 4.32 3.54 -5.10
CA PRO A 55 3.69 2.28 -5.50
C PRO A 55 4.72 1.15 -5.43
N LEU A 56 4.33 0.04 -4.80
CA LEU A 56 5.16 -1.14 -4.69
C LEU A 56 4.73 -2.17 -5.74
N GLN A 57 5.66 -2.56 -6.62
CA GLN A 57 5.38 -3.52 -7.70
C GLN A 57 5.73 -4.97 -7.33
N LYS A 58 6.65 -5.16 -6.38
CA LYS A 58 7.14 -6.47 -5.93
C LYS A 58 7.15 -6.50 -4.42
N ASP A 59 6.97 -7.69 -3.85
CA ASP A 59 7.11 -7.88 -2.43
C ASP A 59 8.50 -7.41 -1.95
N ALA A 60 8.53 -6.78 -0.79
CA ALA A 60 9.74 -6.16 -0.26
C ALA A 60 9.77 -6.28 1.28
N PRO A 61 10.96 -6.42 1.87
CA PRO A 61 11.12 -6.31 3.32
C PRO A 61 10.78 -4.88 3.77
N MET A 62 10.08 -4.78 4.88
CA MET A 62 9.80 -3.48 5.50
C MET A 62 10.83 -3.14 6.57
N MET A 63 10.93 -1.85 6.86
CA MET A 63 11.81 -1.26 7.85
C MET A 63 11.01 -0.57 8.95
N ASN A 64 11.67 -0.37 10.09
CA ASN A 64 11.07 0.37 11.21
C ASN A 64 10.71 1.80 10.79
N GLY A 65 9.48 2.22 11.09
CA GLY A 65 8.93 3.52 10.72
C GLY A 65 8.25 3.56 9.35
N ASP A 66 8.24 2.45 8.60
CA ASP A 66 7.58 2.40 7.29
C ASP A 66 6.08 2.68 7.38
N ARG A 67 5.55 3.33 6.35
CA ARG A 67 4.13 3.63 6.20
C ARG A 67 3.57 2.88 5.00
N LEU A 68 2.70 1.92 5.28
CA LEU A 68 2.08 1.05 4.29
C LEU A 68 0.63 1.47 4.05
N MET A 69 0.26 1.80 2.82
CA MET A 69 -1.12 2.08 2.43
C MET A 69 -1.70 0.89 1.66
N LEU A 70 -2.81 0.34 2.14
CA LEU A 70 -3.50 -0.79 1.54
C LEU A 70 -4.80 -0.33 0.88
N LEU A 71 -4.99 -0.70 -0.38
CA LEU A 71 -6.21 -0.40 -1.13
C LEU A 71 -6.92 -1.66 -1.65
N PRO A 72 -8.26 -1.70 -1.55
CA PRO A 72 -9.05 -2.76 -2.14
C PRO A 72 -9.10 -2.61 -3.67
N PRO A 73 -9.44 -3.70 -4.40
CA PRO A 73 -9.60 -3.68 -5.86
C PRO A 73 -10.46 -2.53 -6.39
N SER A 74 -11.55 -2.20 -5.70
CA SER A 74 -12.50 -1.16 -6.11
C SER A 74 -11.91 0.26 -6.13
N LEU A 75 -10.86 0.52 -5.36
CA LEU A 75 -10.19 1.83 -5.29
C LEU A 75 -8.83 1.83 -6.00
N ALA A 76 -8.27 0.64 -6.27
CA ALA A 76 -6.95 0.49 -6.86
C ALA A 76 -6.87 1.05 -8.29
N TYR A 77 -7.92 0.91 -9.11
CA TYR A 77 -7.87 1.34 -10.52
C TYR A 77 -7.63 2.85 -10.67
N ASN A 78 -8.48 3.67 -10.05
CA ASN A 78 -8.36 5.13 -10.13
C ASN A 78 -7.04 5.63 -9.54
N MET A 79 -6.57 4.97 -8.47
CA MET A 79 -5.33 5.35 -7.83
C MET A 79 -4.10 4.92 -8.63
N TYR A 80 -4.13 3.76 -9.28
CA TYR A 80 -3.10 3.31 -10.22
C TYR A 80 -2.97 4.27 -11.40
N VAL A 81 -4.10 4.68 -11.98
CA VAL A 81 -4.14 5.72 -13.01
C VAL A 81 -3.52 7.01 -12.48
N ALA A 82 -3.96 7.52 -11.33
CA ALA A 82 -3.41 8.75 -10.76
C ALA A 82 -1.90 8.66 -10.51
N THR A 83 -1.39 7.59 -9.91
CA THR A 83 0.05 7.45 -9.63
C THR A 83 0.90 7.29 -10.88
N ASN A 84 0.40 6.61 -11.91
CA ASN A 84 1.17 6.41 -13.14
C ASN A 84 1.11 7.64 -14.05
N PHE A 85 -0.02 8.35 -14.13
CA PHE A 85 -0.10 9.60 -14.90
C PHE A 85 0.68 10.75 -14.24
N LEU A 86 0.87 10.70 -12.92
CA LEU A 86 1.65 11.70 -12.17
C LEU A 86 3.15 11.37 -12.08
N ALA A 87 3.58 10.17 -12.50
CA ALA A 87 4.99 9.83 -12.54
C ALA A 87 5.69 10.59 -13.69
N PRO A 88 6.76 11.38 -13.42
CA PRO A 88 7.47 12.12 -14.47
C PRO A 88 7.94 11.24 -15.64
N SER A 89 8.34 10.00 -15.35
CA SER A 89 8.79 9.02 -16.35
C SER A 89 7.70 8.61 -17.35
N VAL A 90 6.43 8.59 -16.94
CA VAL A 90 5.31 8.24 -17.83
C VAL A 90 4.95 9.43 -18.73
N ARG A 91 5.13 10.68 -18.26
CA ARG A 91 4.99 11.87 -19.11
C ARG A 91 6.03 11.87 -20.24
N GLU A 92 7.26 11.48 -19.95
CA GLU A 92 8.33 11.41 -20.95
C GLU A 92 8.04 10.36 -22.03
N ASP A 93 7.50 9.20 -21.66
CA ASP A 93 7.14 8.15 -22.62
C ASP A 93 5.95 8.51 -23.53
N ILE A 94 5.00 9.31 -23.04
CA ILE A 94 3.87 9.81 -23.83
C ILE A 94 4.35 10.90 -24.81
N ASN A 95 5.24 11.80 -24.37
CA ASN A 95 5.78 12.86 -25.21
C ASN A 95 6.76 12.36 -26.29
N LYS A 96 7.41 11.20 -26.10
CA LYS A 96 8.24 10.57 -27.14
C LYS A 96 7.44 9.87 -28.25
N LYS A 97 6.12 9.70 -28.06
CA LYS A 97 5.23 9.00 -29.00
C LYS A 97 4.21 9.92 -29.69
N SER A 98 4.24 11.23 -29.41
CA SER A 98 3.52 12.27 -30.17
C SER A 98 4.49 12.96 -31.13
#